data_AF-A0A2E7HD48-F1
#
_entry.id   AF-A0A2E7HD48-F1
#
_cell.length_a   1.000
_cell.length_b   1.000
_cell.length_c   1.000
_cell.angle_alpha   90.00
_cell.angle_beta   90.00
_cell.angle_gamma   90.00
#
_symmetry.space_group_name_H-M   'P 1'
#
loop_
_entity.id
_entity.type
_entity.pdbx_description
1 polymer ?
#
loop_
_entity_poly.entity_id
_entity_poly.type
_entity_poly.pdbx_seq_one_letter_code
_entity_poly.pdbx_strand_id
1 'polypeptide(L)'
;MGVHPLEYGRYQRNASISAPAQETARPEAGSTTHTHVEGFQPGTSETYPMVELKISIERDIAVLERVMDAVMHVHHYEQPVTFLREDWASRAAYDPNRENPHSW
;
A
#
# COMPACT_ATOMS: atom_id res chain seq x y z
N MET A 1 9.07 -11.79 16.77
CA MET A 1 8.74 -10.53 16.06
C MET A 1 7.22 -10.36 16.17
N GLY A 2 6.74 -9.30 16.83
CA GLY A 2 5.30 -9.07 16.98
C GLY A 2 4.72 -8.43 15.73
N VAL A 3 3.63 -8.97 15.19
CA VAL A 3 2.93 -8.40 14.02
C VAL A 3 2.18 -7.15 14.47
N HIS A 4 2.40 -6.00 13.82
CA HIS A 4 1.64 -4.78 14.09
C HIS A 4 0.15 -5.04 13.79
N PRO A 5 -0.78 -4.68 14.69
CA PRO A 5 -2.17 -5.10 14.54
C PRO A 5 -2.94 -4.29 13.48
N LEU A 6 -2.39 -3.17 12.98
CA LEU A 6 -3.04 -2.27 12.00
C LEU A 6 -4.45 -1.89 12.45
N GLU A 7 -4.53 -1.37 13.67
CA GLU A 7 -5.80 -1.08 14.34
C GLU A 7 -6.42 0.22 13.83
N TYR A 8 -7.75 0.21 13.75
CA TYR A 8 -8.55 1.41 13.56
C TYR A 8 -9.81 1.27 14.42
N GLY A 9 -9.90 2.03 15.50
CA GLY A 9 -11.01 1.92 16.44
C GLY A 9 -11.03 0.56 17.16
N ARG A 10 -12.01 -0.30 16.83
CA ARG A 10 -12.16 -1.66 17.40
C ARG A 10 -11.84 -2.77 16.38
N TYR A 11 -11.29 -2.41 15.23
CA TYR A 11 -10.97 -3.32 14.14
C TYR A 11 -9.46 -3.46 14.02
N GLN A 12 -8.99 -4.64 13.67
CA GLN A 12 -7.58 -4.97 13.44
C GLN A 12 -7.41 -5.53 12.03
N ARG A 13 -6.16 -5.52 11.53
CA ARG A 13 -5.79 -5.94 10.17
C ARG A 13 -6.47 -5.08 9.09
N ASN A 14 -6.64 -3.79 9.37
CA ASN A 14 -7.26 -2.89 8.41
C ASN A 14 -6.29 -2.58 7.27
N ALA A 15 -6.79 -2.75 6.05
CA ALA A 15 -6.14 -2.29 4.84
C ALA A 15 -7.22 -1.96 3.82
N SER A 16 -6.97 -0.96 2.97
CA SER A 16 -7.77 -0.72 1.77
C SER A 16 -6.94 -1.06 0.54
N ILE A 17 -7.57 -1.67 -0.45
CA ILE A 17 -6.95 -2.01 -1.73
C ILE A 17 -7.67 -1.21 -2.81
N SER A 18 -6.91 -0.55 -3.69
CA SER A 18 -7.50 0.15 -4.84
C SER A 18 -8.14 -0.82 -5.83
N ALA A 19 -8.91 -0.29 -6.78
CA ALA A 19 -9.21 -1.04 -7.99
C ALA A 19 -7.91 -1.39 -8.73
N PRO A 20 -7.86 -2.51 -9.48
CA PRO A 20 -6.75 -2.82 -10.37
C PRO A 20 -6.50 -1.69 -11.37
N ALA A 21 -5.23 -1.33 -11.55
CA ALA A 21 -4.77 -0.30 -12.45
C ALA A 21 -3.58 -0.82 -13.28
N GLN A 22 -2.93 0.09 -14.01
CA GLN A 22 -1.73 -0.18 -14.79
C GLN A 22 -0.63 0.80 -14.38
N GLU A 23 0.59 0.31 -14.23
CA GLU A 23 1.80 1.11 -14.08
C GLU A 23 2.66 0.95 -15.33
N THR A 24 3.28 2.04 -15.79
CA THR A 24 4.20 2.01 -16.93
C THR A 24 5.61 2.36 -16.50
N ALA A 25 6.59 1.64 -17.05
CA ALA A 25 8.01 1.88 -16.79
C ALA A 25 8.81 1.70 -18.08
N ARG A 26 10.00 2.31 -18.14
CA ARG A 26 10.99 2.06 -19.19
C ARG A 26 12.23 1.44 -18.56
N PRO A 27 12.31 0.11 -18.43
CA PRO A 27 13.36 -0.52 -17.66
C PRO A 27 14.71 -0.38 -18.35
N GLU A 28 15.75 -0.08 -17.58
CA GLU A 28 17.12 0.02 -18.08
C GLU A 28 17.77 -1.36 -18.23
N ALA A 29 18.94 -1.39 -18.87
CA ALA A 29 19.73 -2.62 -18.96
C ALA A 29 20.15 -3.07 -17.56
N GLY A 30 19.95 -4.36 -17.26
CA GLY A 30 20.22 -4.93 -15.93
C GLY A 30 19.02 -4.93 -14.97
N SER A 31 17.86 -4.39 -15.38
CA SER A 31 16.63 -4.59 -14.61
C SER A 31 16.25 -6.07 -14.53
N THR A 32 15.52 -6.46 -13.49
CA THR A 32 14.92 -7.80 -13.36
C THR A 32 13.75 -8.04 -14.31
N THR A 33 13.38 -7.10 -15.19
CA THR A 33 12.29 -7.29 -16.16
C THR A 33 12.51 -8.51 -17.06
N HIS A 34 13.76 -8.79 -17.45
CA HIS A 34 14.12 -9.94 -18.28
C HIS A 34 13.78 -11.30 -17.64
N THR A 35 13.60 -11.37 -16.30
CA THR A 35 13.23 -12.62 -15.61
C THR A 35 11.73 -12.89 -15.65
N HIS A 36 10.92 -11.90 -16.03
CA HIS A 36 9.46 -11.97 -15.95
C HIS A 36 8.75 -11.66 -17.27
N VAL A 37 9.41 -10.98 -18.20
CA VAL A 37 8.88 -10.63 -19.53
C VAL A 37 9.81 -11.20 -20.60
N GLU A 38 9.34 -12.23 -21.30
CA GLU A 38 10.07 -12.83 -22.41
C GLU A 38 10.22 -11.82 -23.56
N GLY A 39 11.43 -11.73 -24.14
CA GLY A 39 11.70 -10.82 -25.25
C GLY A 39 11.89 -9.34 -24.84
N PHE A 40 11.99 -9.04 -23.55
CA PHE A 40 12.28 -7.70 -23.03
C PHE A 40 13.48 -7.04 -23.74
N GLN A 41 13.32 -5.77 -24.10
CA GLN A 41 14.40 -4.93 -24.63
C GLN A 41 14.60 -3.70 -23.73
N PRO A 42 15.83 -3.43 -23.25
CA PRO A 42 16.11 -2.24 -22.46
C PRO A 42 15.64 -0.94 -23.13
N GLY A 43 14.98 -0.08 -22.36
CA GLY A 43 14.49 1.22 -22.80
C GLY A 43 13.15 1.19 -23.55
N THR A 44 12.52 0.04 -23.76
CA THR A 44 11.12 -0.03 -24.22
C THR A 44 10.16 0.26 -23.08
N SER A 45 8.98 0.80 -23.42
CA SER A 45 7.91 0.99 -22.43
C SER A 45 7.22 -0.33 -22.16
N GLU A 46 7.18 -0.71 -20.89
CA GLU A 46 6.44 -1.85 -20.39
C GLU A 46 5.26 -1.38 -19.55
N THR A 47 4.21 -2.19 -19.49
CA THR A 47 3.01 -1.92 -18.70
C THR A 47 2.70 -3.13 -17.83
N TYR A 48 2.50 -2.88 -16.52
CA TYR A 48 2.25 -3.92 -15.53
C TYR A 48 0.92 -3.68 -14.82
N PRO A 49 0.15 -4.74 -14.53
CA PRO A 49 -1.00 -4.61 -13.64
C PRO A 49 -0.53 -4.27 -12.23
N MET A 50 -1.25 -3.36 -11.57
CA MET A 50 -0.90 -2.91 -10.22
C MET A 50 -2.14 -2.65 -9.36
N VAL A 51 -1.96 -2.66 -8.05
CA VAL A 51 -2.93 -2.17 -7.05
C VAL A 51 -2.18 -1.33 -6.02
N GLU A 52 -2.83 -0.31 -5.47
CA GLU A 52 -2.36 0.39 -4.28
C GLU A 52 -2.91 -0.31 -3.04
N LEU A 53 -2.00 -0.79 -2.18
CA LEU A 53 -2.34 -1.23 -0.82
C LEU A 53 -2.10 -0.07 0.13
N LYS A 54 -3.12 0.27 0.91
CA LYS A 54 -3.04 1.32 1.91
C LYS A 54 -3.34 0.78 3.29
N ILE A 55 -2.38 0.99 4.18
CA ILE A 55 -2.46 0.72 5.60
C ILE A 55 -2.23 2.03 6.34
N SER A 56 -2.72 2.11 7.57
CA SER A 56 -2.49 3.26 8.44
C SER A 56 -1.87 2.78 9.74
N ILE A 57 -0.92 3.57 10.23
CA ILE A 57 -0.27 3.40 11.52
C ILE A 57 -0.26 4.74 12.23
N GLU A 58 -0.07 4.69 13.54
CA GLU A 58 0.21 5.87 14.34
C GLU A 58 1.48 6.57 13.83
N ARG A 59 1.57 7.89 14.09
CA ARG A 59 2.77 8.68 13.78
C ARG A 59 3.90 8.35 14.77
N ASP A 60 4.41 7.14 14.68
CA ASP A 60 5.49 6.58 15.49
C ASP A 60 6.57 6.02 14.55
N ILE A 61 7.77 6.58 14.63
CA ILE A 61 8.91 6.22 13.77
C ILE A 61 9.37 4.79 14.00
N ALA A 62 9.33 4.28 15.24
CA ALA A 62 9.73 2.90 15.53
C ALA A 62 8.70 1.88 15.03
N VAL A 63 7.42 2.27 14.97
CA VAL A 63 6.40 1.47 14.27
C VAL A 63 6.63 1.52 12.76
N LEU A 64 6.83 2.70 12.19
CA LEU A 64 7.09 2.89 10.77
C LEU A 64 8.28 2.05 10.28
N GLU A 65 9.41 2.11 10.97
CA GLU A 65 10.61 1.34 10.63
C GLU A 65 10.31 -0.16 10.52
N ARG A 66 9.65 -0.74 11.54
CA ARG A 66 9.28 -2.16 11.55
C ARG A 66 8.29 -2.53 10.45
N VAL A 67 7.39 -1.62 10.09
CA VAL A 67 6.44 -1.84 8.99
C VAL A 67 7.16 -1.79 7.65
N MET A 68 8.07 -0.84 7.45
CA MET A 68 8.88 -0.76 6.23
C MET A 68 9.76 -1.99 6.06
N ASP A 69 10.39 -2.48 7.12
CA ASP A 69 11.15 -3.76 7.10
C ASP A 69 10.25 -4.93 6.67
N ALA A 70 9.05 -5.01 7.21
CA ALA A 70 8.10 -6.06 6.86
C ALA A 70 7.66 -5.97 5.39
N VAL A 71 7.37 -4.76 4.88
CA VAL A 71 7.04 -4.53 3.47
C VAL A 71 8.20 -4.97 2.58
N MET A 72 9.42 -4.49 2.84
CA MET A 72 10.60 -4.85 2.04
C MET A 72 10.90 -6.36 2.07
N HIS A 73 10.60 -7.03 3.19
CA HIS A 73 10.81 -8.47 3.31
C HIS A 73 9.85 -9.30 2.46
N VAL A 74 8.59 -8.89 2.34
CA VAL A 74 7.55 -9.68 1.66
C VAL A 74 7.25 -9.21 0.23
N HIS A 75 7.66 -8.00 -0.13
CA HIS A 75 7.38 -7.45 -1.44
C HIS A 75 8.21 -8.15 -2.52
N HIS A 76 7.59 -8.44 -3.66
CA HIS A 76 8.22 -9.21 -4.73
C HIS A 76 9.01 -8.33 -5.72
N TYR A 77 8.72 -7.04 -5.80
CA TYR A 77 9.55 -6.10 -6.56
C TYR A 77 10.85 -5.78 -5.84
N GLU A 78 11.90 -5.63 -6.63
CA GLU A 78 13.22 -5.19 -6.19
C GLU A 78 13.18 -3.81 -5.51
N GLN A 79 12.33 -2.91 -6.01
CA GLN A 79 12.12 -1.58 -5.47
C GLN A 79 10.61 -1.27 -5.41
N PRO A 80 9.92 -1.57 -4.31
CA PRO A 80 8.52 -1.17 -4.15
C PRO A 80 8.39 0.35 -4.07
N VAL A 81 7.47 0.92 -4.84
CA VAL A 81 7.08 2.33 -4.69
C VAL A 81 6.21 2.44 -3.45
N THR A 82 6.67 3.17 -2.43
CA THR A 82 5.94 3.39 -1.19
C THR A 82 5.77 4.88 -0.93
N PHE A 83 4.54 5.30 -0.67
CA PHE A 83 4.22 6.68 -0.28
C PHE A 83 3.90 6.76 1.20
N LEU A 84 4.45 7.78 1.87
CA LEU A 84 4.07 8.15 3.23
C LEU A 84 3.22 9.41 3.18
N ARG A 85 2.02 9.35 3.78
CA ARG A 85 1.09 10.47 3.89
C ARG A 85 0.63 10.62 5.32
N GLU A 86 0.69 11.84 5.84
CA GLU A 86 0.07 12.17 7.12
C GLU A 86 -1.42 12.41 6.90
N ASP A 87 -2.26 11.72 7.68
CA ASP A 87 -3.72 11.85 7.64
C ASP A 87 -4.26 12.07 9.06
N TRP A 88 -5.39 12.77 9.16
CA TRP A 88 -6.11 12.94 10.41
C TRP A 88 -7.05 11.75 10.66
N ALA A 89 -6.80 10.99 11.72
CA ALA A 89 -7.74 9.98 12.19
C ALA A 89 -8.79 10.66 13.09
N SER A 90 -10.04 10.70 12.64
CA SER A 90 -11.18 11.10 13.47
C SER A 90 -12.08 9.90 13.74
N ARG A 91 -12.73 9.90 14.92
CA ARG A 91 -13.74 8.92 15.27
C ARG A 91 -15.12 9.54 15.09
N ALA A 92 -15.92 8.98 14.20
CA ALA A 92 -17.32 9.39 14.06
C ALA A 92 -18.10 9.07 15.34
N ALA A 93 -19.05 9.94 15.70
CA ALA A 93 -20.06 9.65 16.71
C ALA A 93 -21.07 8.64 16.14
N TYR A 94 -20.67 7.37 16.09
CA TYR A 94 -21.51 6.28 15.64
C TYR A 94 -22.70 6.12 16.59
N ASP A 95 -23.90 6.28 16.05
CA ASP A 95 -25.16 6.01 16.72
C ASP A 95 -26.08 5.33 15.69
N PRO A 96 -26.44 4.04 15.90
CA PRO A 96 -27.27 3.30 14.96
C PRO A 96 -28.71 3.84 14.88
N ASN A 97 -29.14 4.67 15.84
CA ASN A 97 -30.49 5.26 15.88
C ASN A 97 -30.48 6.73 15.41
N ARG A 98 -29.39 7.20 14.81
CA ARG A 98 -29.25 8.59 14.42
C ARG A 98 -30.17 8.95 13.25
N GLU A 99 -31.11 9.86 13.48
CA GLU A 99 -31.98 10.44 12.45
C GLU A 99 -31.30 11.60 11.71
N ASN A 100 -30.17 11.32 11.05
CA ASN A 100 -29.53 12.31 10.18
C ASN A 100 -29.91 12.04 8.72
N PRO A 101 -30.71 12.89 8.05
CA PRO A 101 -31.08 12.70 6.64
C PRO A 101 -29.90 12.84 5.67
N HIS A 102 -28.72 13.23 6.17
CA HIS A 102 -27.47 13.37 5.41
C HIS A 102 -26.38 12.38 5.84
N SER A 103 -26.74 11.22 6.40
CA SER A 103 -25.79 10.11 6.51
C SER A 103 -25.44 9.59 5.10
N TRP A 104 -24.13 9.53 4.82
CA TRP A 104 -23.52 9.07 3.59
C TRP A 104 -23.00 7.66 3.79
#